data_AF-A0A8D0F694-F1
#
_entry.id   AF-A0A8D0F694-F1
#
_cell.length_a   1.000
_cell.length_b   1.000
_cell.length_c   1.000
_cell.angle_alpha   90.00
_cell.angle_beta   90.00
_cell.angle_gamma   90.00
#
_symmetry.space_group_name_H-M   'P 1'
#
loop_
_entity.id
_entity.type
_entity.pdbx_description
1 polymer ?
#
loop_
_entity_poly.entity_id
_entity_poly.type
_entity_poly.pdbx_seq_one_letter_code
_entity_poly.pdbx_strand_id
1 'polypeptide(L)'
;MSILVPVLLTFLALSACQGHTAALLQTSNLLKESIRLLSHLLQTKVSCDKMNVTNIFADNDMEILCKASTVAWEGRSCHRHLEGLHLNLLHLVQRKSTVHKAPCPVAAANTTSLHDFLLDLRRVLQRLVKD
;
A
#
# COMPACT_ATOMS: atom_id res chain seq x y z
N MET A 1 -43.45 15.48 19.18
CA MET A 1 -42.08 15.73 18.66
C MET A 1 -41.36 14.43 18.28
N SER A 2 -42.00 13.51 17.53
CA SER A 2 -41.48 12.14 17.34
C SER A 2 -40.97 11.82 15.92
N ILE A 3 -40.99 12.79 15.00
CA ILE A 3 -40.63 12.60 13.57
C ILE A 3 -39.14 12.94 13.31
N LEU A 4 -38.49 13.69 14.20
CA LEU A 4 -37.08 14.07 14.07
C LEU A 4 -36.12 12.88 14.28
N VAL A 5 -36.47 11.94 15.17
CA VAL A 5 -35.60 10.80 15.52
C VAL A 5 -35.49 9.78 14.38
N PRO A 6 -36.59 9.37 13.70
CA PRO A 6 -36.51 8.48 12.54
C PRO A 6 -35.74 9.07 11.37
N VAL A 7 -35.89 10.38 11.12
CA VAL A 7 -35.20 11.09 10.04
C VAL A 7 -33.70 11.18 10.33
N LEU A 8 -33.30 11.48 11.57
CA LEU A 8 -31.88 11.50 11.94
C LEU A 8 -31.23 10.12 11.78
N LEU A 9 -31.94 9.05 12.16
CA LEU A 9 -31.48 7.67 12.03
C LEU A 9 -31.28 7.24 10.57
N THR A 10 -32.19 7.63 9.66
CA THR A 10 -32.04 7.33 8.23
C THR A 10 -30.88 8.11 7.60
N PHE A 11 -30.68 9.38 7.97
CA PHE A 11 -29.51 10.16 7.53
C PHE A 11 -28.20 9.56 8.03
N LEU A 12 -28.13 9.14 9.30
CA LEU A 12 -26.96 8.48 9.86
C LEU A 12 -26.65 7.16 9.15
N ALA A 13 -27.67 6.31 8.91
CA ALA A 13 -27.51 5.06 8.19
C ALA A 13 -27.04 5.27 6.73
N LEU A 14 -27.63 6.23 6.02
CA LEU A 14 -27.23 6.58 4.65
C LEU A 14 -25.78 7.12 4.59
N SER A 15 -25.40 7.97 5.55
CA SER A 15 -24.05 8.52 5.63
C SER A 15 -22.99 7.45 5.92
N ALA A 16 -23.31 6.47 6.77
CA ALA A 16 -22.42 5.35 7.09
C ALA A 16 -22.20 4.42 5.89
N CYS A 17 -23.26 4.12 5.13
CA CYS A 17 -23.17 3.28 3.92
C CYS A 17 -22.39 3.96 2.78
N GLN A 18 -22.58 5.26 2.57
CA GLN A 18 -21.79 6.03 1.60
C GLN A 18 -20.31 6.12 2.01
N GLY A 19 -20.03 6.33 3.30
CA GLY A 19 -18.67 6.40 3.83
C GLY A 19 -17.87 5.11 3.60
N HIS A 20 -18.49 3.94 3.85
CA HIS A 20 -17.84 2.65 3.64
C HIS A 20 -17.51 2.39 2.16
N THR A 21 -18.45 2.72 1.27
CA THR A 21 -18.28 2.52 -0.18
C THR A 21 -17.16 3.41 -0.74
N ALA A 22 -17.10 4.67 -0.30
CA ALA A 22 -16.05 5.61 -0.68
C ALA A 22 -14.67 5.16 -0.17
N ALA A 23 -14.58 4.66 1.07
CA ALA A 23 -13.33 4.15 1.64
C ALA A 23 -12.80 2.91 0.89
N LEU A 24 -13.70 2.00 0.50
CA LEU A 24 -13.37 0.82 -0.30
C LEU A 24 -12.88 1.19 -1.70
N LEU A 25 -13.60 2.10 -2.38
CA LEU A 25 -13.21 2.61 -3.71
C LEU A 25 -11.81 3.24 -3.67
N GLN A 26 -11.54 4.06 -2.67
CA GLN A 26 -10.24 4.71 -2.54
C GLN A 26 -9.11 3.72 -2.27
N THR A 27 -9.35 2.69 -1.46
CA THR A 27 -8.39 1.59 -1.23
C THR A 27 -8.10 0.83 -2.52
N SER A 28 -9.13 0.53 -3.32
CA SER A 28 -8.98 -0.10 -4.64
C SER A 28 -8.15 0.77 -5.58
N ASN A 29 -8.39 2.08 -5.59
CA ASN A 29 -7.62 3.02 -6.41
C ASN A 29 -6.15 3.07 -6.00
N LEU A 30 -5.84 3.09 -4.70
CA LEU A 30 -4.46 3.07 -4.20
C LEU A 30 -3.72 1.78 -4.60
N LEU A 31 -4.38 0.62 -4.52
CA LEU A 31 -3.80 -0.65 -4.97
C LEU A 31 -3.53 -0.65 -6.47
N LYS A 32 -4.50 -0.22 -7.29
CA LYS A 32 -4.36 -0.13 -8.74
C LYS A 32 -3.23 0.81 -9.16
N GLU A 33 -3.15 2.00 -8.56
CA GLU A 33 -2.06 2.94 -8.85
C GLU A 33 -0.70 2.41 -8.39
N SER A 34 -0.63 1.71 -7.25
CA SER A 34 0.61 1.07 -6.81
C SER A 34 1.09 0.01 -7.82
N ILE A 35 0.19 -0.83 -8.33
CA ILE A 35 0.51 -1.81 -9.39
C ILE A 35 0.95 -1.13 -10.69
N ARG A 36 0.31 0.01 -11.05
CA ARG A 36 0.68 0.80 -12.22
C ARG A 36 2.10 1.35 -12.08
N LEU A 37 2.44 1.94 -10.93
CA LEU A 37 3.77 2.45 -10.63
C LEU A 37 4.82 1.34 -10.66
N LEU A 38 4.53 0.18 -10.06
CA LEU A 38 5.41 -0.99 -10.12
C LEU A 38 5.64 -1.47 -11.55
N SER A 39 4.61 -1.47 -12.38
CA SER A 39 4.75 -1.84 -13.79
C SER A 39 5.65 -0.88 -14.55
N HIS A 40 5.54 0.44 -14.30
CA HIS A 40 6.47 1.42 -14.85
C HIS A 40 7.90 1.24 -14.35
N LEU A 41 8.09 1.00 -13.05
CA LEU A 41 9.40 0.74 -12.47
C LEU A 41 10.07 -0.48 -13.12
N LEU A 42 9.34 -1.59 -13.26
CA LEU A 42 9.84 -2.83 -13.84
C LEU A 42 10.14 -2.74 -15.35
N GLN A 43 9.46 -1.83 -16.06
CA GLN A 43 9.74 -1.57 -17.48
C GLN A 43 10.90 -0.59 -17.69
N THR A 44 11.18 0.24 -16.69
CA THR A 44 12.21 1.29 -16.78
C THR A 44 13.51 0.76 -16.22
N LYS A 45 14.47 0.44 -17.10
CA LYS A 45 15.80 0.02 -16.66
C LYS A 45 16.51 1.18 -15.96
N VAL A 46 16.89 1.00 -14.70
CA VAL A 46 17.66 1.98 -13.92
C VAL A 46 18.96 1.37 -13.40
N SER A 47 19.96 2.22 -13.16
CA SER A 47 21.27 1.77 -12.67
C SER A 47 21.20 1.04 -11.32
N CYS A 48 20.17 1.32 -10.53
CA CYS A 48 19.92 0.80 -9.19
C CYS A 48 19.09 -0.49 -9.15
N ASP A 49 18.72 -1.08 -10.28
CA ASP A 49 17.94 -2.34 -10.31
C ASP A 49 18.60 -3.49 -9.53
N LYS A 50 19.94 -3.49 -9.50
CA LYS A 50 20.75 -4.48 -8.79
C LYS A 50 21.15 -4.08 -7.37
N MET A 51 20.70 -2.91 -6.89
CA MET A 51 21.00 -2.51 -5.52
C MET A 51 20.32 -3.48 -4.54
N ASN A 52 21.02 -3.81 -3.47
CA ASN A 52 20.45 -4.66 -2.43
C ASN A 52 19.44 -3.86 -1.61
N VAL A 53 18.27 -4.46 -1.39
CA VAL A 53 17.23 -3.96 -0.49
C VAL A 53 16.84 -5.07 0.48
N THR A 54 16.28 -4.70 1.63
CA THR A 54 15.83 -5.69 2.62
C THR A 54 14.72 -6.58 2.05
N ASN A 55 14.85 -7.89 2.24
CA ASN A 55 13.82 -8.85 1.87
C ASN A 55 12.76 -8.95 2.99
N ILE A 56 11.50 -8.69 2.65
CA ILE A 56 10.38 -8.54 3.60
C ILE A 56 9.26 -9.55 3.37
N PHE A 57 9.38 -10.47 2.42
CA PHE A 57 8.26 -11.30 1.95
C PHE A 57 8.00 -12.57 2.79
N ALA A 58 8.61 -12.65 3.98
CA ALA A 58 8.39 -13.75 4.92
C ALA A 58 7.23 -13.49 5.90
N ASP A 59 6.66 -12.29 5.89
CA ASP A 59 5.63 -11.85 6.84
C ASP A 59 4.20 -11.93 6.26
N ASN A 60 3.20 -11.54 7.06
CA ASN A 60 1.81 -11.42 6.60
C ASN A 60 1.60 -10.19 5.68
N ASP A 61 0.52 -10.17 4.88
CA ASP A 61 0.33 -9.13 3.86
C ASP A 61 0.31 -7.70 4.41
N MET A 62 -0.26 -7.45 5.59
CA MET A 62 -0.27 -6.09 6.18
C MET A 62 1.12 -5.65 6.64
N GLU A 63 1.89 -6.57 7.21
CA GLU A 63 3.27 -6.33 7.60
C GLU A 63 4.15 -6.12 6.37
N ILE A 64 3.94 -6.90 5.30
CA ILE A 64 4.59 -6.70 4.00
C ILE A 64 4.28 -5.31 3.46
N LEU A 65 3.01 -4.86 3.42
CA LEU A 65 2.67 -3.52 2.92
C LEU A 65 3.38 -2.42 3.72
N CYS A 66 3.45 -2.57 5.04
CA CYS A 66 4.10 -1.60 5.89
C CYS A 66 5.62 -1.56 5.70
N LYS A 67 6.29 -2.72 5.73
CA LYS A 67 7.73 -2.82 5.48
C LYS A 67 8.09 -2.40 4.05
N ALA A 68 7.24 -2.70 3.06
CA ALA A 68 7.40 -2.27 1.68
C ALA A 68 7.38 -0.75 1.55
N SER A 69 6.53 -0.07 2.33
CA SER A 69 6.52 1.38 2.39
C SER A 69 7.87 1.94 2.88
N THR A 70 8.49 1.30 3.89
CA THR A 70 9.83 1.67 4.38
C THR A 70 10.90 1.47 3.30
N VAL A 71 10.94 0.29 2.67
CA VAL A 71 11.93 -0.02 1.62
C VAL A 71 11.79 0.92 0.41
N ALA A 72 10.55 1.22 -0.02
CA ALA A 72 10.31 2.15 -1.11
C ALA A 72 10.79 3.58 -0.78
N TRP A 73 10.62 4.01 0.48
CA TRP A 73 11.12 5.30 0.95
C TRP A 73 12.66 5.34 0.96
N GLU A 74 13.31 4.31 1.47
CA GLU A 74 14.78 4.22 1.51
C GLU A 74 15.38 4.22 0.09
N GLY A 75 14.73 3.54 -0.85
CA GLY A 75 15.14 3.47 -2.25
C GLY A 75 14.76 4.69 -3.09
N ARG A 76 14.07 5.71 -2.57
CA ARG A 76 13.45 6.78 -3.38
C ARG A 76 14.41 7.57 -4.28
N SER A 77 15.70 7.63 -3.93
CA SER A 77 16.72 8.28 -4.76
C SER A 77 16.99 7.55 -6.08
N CYS A 78 16.64 6.26 -6.17
CA CYS A 78 16.82 5.44 -7.37
C CYS A 78 15.87 5.83 -8.50
N HIS A 79 14.59 6.09 -8.18
CA HIS A 79 13.57 6.42 -9.19
C HIS A 79 12.38 7.15 -8.56
N ARG A 80 11.92 8.24 -9.19
CA ARG A 80 10.81 9.09 -8.69
C ARG A 80 9.52 8.33 -8.35
N HIS A 81 9.21 7.25 -9.07
CA HIS A 81 8.00 6.45 -8.81
C HIS A 81 8.07 5.64 -7.50
N LEU A 82 9.26 5.43 -6.90
CA LEU A 82 9.37 4.79 -5.59
C LEU A 82 8.80 5.66 -4.48
N GLU A 83 8.88 6.98 -4.61
CA GLU A 83 8.21 7.92 -3.68
C GLU A 83 6.69 7.82 -3.80
N GLY A 84 6.16 7.80 -5.03
CA GLY A 84 4.73 7.60 -5.25
C GLY A 84 4.24 6.24 -4.72
N LEU A 85 5.05 5.19 -4.89
CA LEU A 85 4.77 3.87 -4.33
C LEU A 85 4.75 3.91 -2.80
N HIS A 86 5.74 4.54 -2.16
CA HIS A 86 5.78 4.73 -0.71
C HIS A 86 4.50 5.38 -0.20
N LEU A 87 4.08 6.52 -0.79
CA LEU A 87 2.90 7.25 -0.37
C LEU A 87 1.62 6.42 -0.51
N ASN A 88 1.48 5.65 -1.59
CA ASN A 88 0.31 4.79 -1.77
C ASN A 88 0.25 3.68 -0.72
N LEU A 89 1.37 3.01 -0.47
CA LEU A 89 1.46 1.93 0.53
C LEU A 89 1.23 2.47 1.95
N LEU A 90 1.79 3.64 2.26
CA LEU A 90 1.57 4.33 3.53
C LEU A 90 0.08 4.58 3.78
N HIS A 91 -0.62 5.15 2.80
CA HIS A 91 -2.05 5.40 2.92
C HIS A 91 -2.87 4.10 3.03
N LEU A 92 -2.46 3.03 2.35
CA LEU A 92 -3.11 1.72 2.48
C LEU A 92 -2.97 1.17 3.90
N VAL A 93 -1.77 1.24 4.48
CA VAL A 93 -1.50 0.76 5.84
C VAL A 93 -2.29 1.56 6.87
N GLN A 94 -2.26 2.88 6.80
CA GLN A 94 -2.99 3.77 7.71
C GLN A 94 -4.50 3.54 7.70
N ARG A 95 -5.07 3.13 6.56
CA ARG A 95 -6.50 2.85 6.43
C ARG A 95 -6.89 1.45 6.88
N LYS A 96 -6.04 0.45 6.62
CA LYS A 96 -6.35 -0.96 6.90
C LYS A 96 -5.90 -1.43 8.28
N SER A 97 -4.99 -0.74 8.95
CA SER A 97 -4.47 -1.15 10.24
C SER A 97 -4.29 0.01 11.21
N THR A 98 -4.74 -0.20 12.44
CA THR A 98 -4.43 0.66 13.59
C THR A 98 -3.17 0.20 14.34
N VAL A 99 -2.72 -1.04 14.07
CA VAL A 99 -1.57 -1.69 14.71
C VAL A 99 -0.28 -1.31 13.99
N HIS A 100 -0.27 -1.43 12.67
CA HIS A 100 0.92 -1.13 11.87
C HIS A 100 1.03 0.38 11.69
N LYS A 101 2.18 0.93 12.09
CA LYS A 101 2.53 2.33 11.88
C LYS A 101 3.82 2.38 11.07
N ALA A 102 3.74 2.98 9.89
CA ALA A 102 4.92 3.26 9.08
C ALA A 102 5.70 4.47 9.66
N PRO A 103 7.04 4.48 9.61
CA PRO A 103 7.89 3.45 9.00
C PRO A 103 7.90 2.17 9.85
N CYS A 104 7.70 1.02 9.19
CA CYS A 104 7.79 -0.27 9.86
C CYS A 104 9.25 -0.72 9.94
N PRO A 105 9.69 -1.31 11.06
CA PRO A 105 11.05 -1.84 11.19
C PRO A 105 11.34 -2.90 10.13
N VAL A 106 12.50 -2.79 9.50
CA VAL A 106 13.02 -3.77 8.53
C VAL A 106 14.36 -4.31 9.04
N ALA A 107 14.53 -5.63 9.06
CA ALA A 107 15.75 -6.27 9.53
C ALA A 107 16.71 -6.52 8.37
N ALA A 108 17.94 -6.01 8.44
CA ALA A 108 18.92 -6.11 7.36
C ALA A 108 19.54 -7.51 7.15
N ALA A 109 19.08 -8.54 7.86
CA ALA A 109 19.70 -9.87 7.86
C ALA A 109 19.52 -10.63 6.53
N ASN A 110 18.48 -10.32 5.75
CA ASN A 110 18.22 -10.91 4.44
C ASN A 110 17.97 -9.81 3.40
N THR A 111 18.65 -9.89 2.26
CA THR A 111 18.55 -8.89 1.19
C THR A 111 18.22 -9.54 -0.15
N THR A 112 17.56 -8.77 -1.02
CA THR A 112 17.28 -9.13 -2.42
C THR A 112 17.64 -7.96 -3.33
N SER A 113 17.62 -8.16 -4.65
CA SER A 113 17.77 -7.04 -5.59
C SER A 113 16.52 -6.14 -5.59
N LEU A 114 16.67 -4.84 -5.84
CA LEU A 114 15.52 -3.95 -6.00
C LEU A 114 14.56 -4.46 -7.08
N HIS A 115 15.09 -4.95 -8.21
CA HIS A 115 14.28 -5.52 -9.27
C HIS A 115 13.40 -6.69 -8.79
N ASP A 116 13.98 -7.66 -8.07
CA ASP A 116 13.25 -8.82 -7.59
C ASP A 116 12.26 -8.43 -6.49
N PHE A 117 12.64 -7.49 -5.62
CA PHE A 117 11.72 -6.89 -4.65
C PHE A 117 10.48 -6.28 -5.33
N LEU A 118 10.65 -5.52 -6.41
CA LEU A 118 9.54 -4.89 -7.12
C LEU A 118 8.65 -5.93 -7.83
N LEU A 119 9.24 -7.02 -8.34
CA LEU A 119 8.50 -8.14 -8.92
C LEU A 119 7.63 -8.83 -7.87
N ASP A 120 8.21 -9.17 -6.72
CA ASP A 120 7.50 -9.86 -5.65
C ASP A 120 6.43 -8.97 -5.02
N LEU A 121 6.72 -7.69 -4.80
CA LEU A 121 5.73 -6.74 -4.32
C LEU A 121 4.55 -6.61 -5.30
N ARG A 122 4.80 -6.59 -6.61
CA ARG A 122 3.71 -6.57 -7.59
C ARG A 122 2.83 -7.81 -7.49
N ARG A 123 3.40 -8.99 -7.28
CA ARG A 123 2.63 -10.23 -7.07
C ARG A 123 1.76 -10.14 -5.82
N VAL A 124 2.32 -9.63 -4.71
CA VAL A 124 1.55 -9.40 -3.46
C VAL A 124 0.36 -8.48 -3.73
N LEU A 125 0.59 -7.31 -4.35
CA LEU A 125 -0.49 -6.35 -4.61
C LEU A 125 -1.56 -6.91 -5.56
N GLN A 126 -1.16 -7.72 -6.55
CA GLN A 126 -2.10 -8.37 -7.46
C GLN A 126 -2.99 -9.41 -6.77
N ARG A 127 -2.50 -10.08 -5.71
CA ARG A 127 -3.33 -10.97 -4.88
C ARG A 127 -4.34 -10.15 -4.09
N LEU A 128 -3.89 -9.07 -3.45
CA LEU A 128 -4.74 -8.18 -2.63
C LEU A 128 -5.83 -7.42 -3.40
N VAL A 129 -5.79 -7.41 -4.74
CA VAL A 129 -6.87 -6.87 -5.58
C VAL A 129 -7.98 -7.90 -5.82
N LYS A 130 -7.65 -9.19 -5.71
CA LYS A 130 -8.60 -10.30 -5.93
C LYS A 130 -9.35 -10.69 -4.66
N ASP A 131 -8.77 -10.37 -3.50
CA ASP A 131 -9.36 -10.55 -2.17
C ASP A 131 -10.35 -9.42 -1.84
#